data_AF-A0A7D6DJG1-F1
#
_entry.id   AF-A0A7D6DJG1-F1
#
_cell.length_a   1.000
_cell.length_b   1.000
_cell.length_c   1.000
_cell.angle_alpha   90.00
_cell.angle_beta   90.00
_cell.angle_gamma   90.00
#
_symmetry.space_group_name_H-M   'P 1'
#
loop_
_entity.id
_entity.type
_entity.pdbx_description
1 polymer ?
#
loop_
_entity_poly.entity_id
_entity_poly.type
_entity_poly.pdbx_seq_one_letter_code
_entity_poly.pdbx_strand_id
1 'polypeptide(L)'
;MKELGKFGQILCDLSHGVDPRSINSERLPKSVGVERTVAKDIYQWDDCMKIIERLYPELETRLAKIKPELSIASQGVKMKFTDFQLTTQEHSYPILSKGDHSKFGNRGGRSRC
;
A
#
# COMPACT_ATOMS: atom_id res chain seq x y z
N MET A 1 -5.43 -31.65 5.64
CA MET A 1 -5.83 -30.82 4.48
C MET A 1 -6.83 -29.71 4.82
N LYS A 2 -7.77 -29.87 5.78
CA LYS A 2 -8.78 -28.84 6.10
C LYS A 2 -8.25 -27.57 6.80
N GLU A 3 -7.15 -27.65 7.56
CA GLU A 3 -6.60 -26.50 8.31
C GLU A 3 -6.03 -25.37 7.44
N LEU A 4 -5.50 -25.71 6.26
CA LEU A 4 -4.75 -24.76 5.40
C LEU A 4 -5.53 -24.35 4.14
N GLY A 5 -6.76 -24.83 3.96
CA GLY A 5 -7.61 -24.51 2.82
C GLY A 5 -6.91 -24.67 1.46
N LYS A 6 -7.09 -23.68 0.57
CA LYS A 6 -6.48 -23.67 -0.77
C LYS A 6 -4.95 -23.75 -0.75
N PHE A 7 -4.30 -23.21 0.30
CA PHE A 7 -2.85 -23.26 0.43
C PHE A 7 -2.36 -24.68 0.73
N GLY A 8 -3.13 -25.49 1.46
CA GLY A 8 -2.79 -26.89 1.73
C GLY A 8 -2.75 -27.76 0.47
N GLN A 9 -3.65 -27.52 -0.49
CA GLN A 9 -3.61 -28.21 -1.78
C GLN A 9 -2.35 -27.83 -2.58
N ILE A 10 -2.04 -26.53 -2.65
CA ILE A 10 -0.84 -26.02 -3.32
C ILE A 10 0.44 -26.66 -2.73
N LEU A 11 0.55 -26.74 -1.39
CA LEU A 11 1.70 -27.38 -0.75
C LEU A 11 1.84 -28.86 -1.12
N CYS A 12 0.73 -29.59 -1.16
CA CYS A 12 0.71 -31.00 -1.53
C CYS A 12 1.19 -31.19 -2.98
N ASP A 13 0.64 -30.40 -3.90
CA ASP A 13 0.98 -30.48 -5.33
C ASP A 13 2.47 -30.15 -5.54
N LEU A 14 2.96 -29.07 -4.92
CA LEU A 14 4.38 -28.68 -4.99
C LEU A 14 5.31 -29.73 -4.37
N SER A 15 4.92 -30.40 -3.28
CA SER A 15 5.72 -31.45 -2.65
C SER A 15 5.87 -32.70 -3.54
N HIS A 16 4.93 -32.92 -4.46
CA HIS A 16 4.97 -33.99 -5.46
C HIS A 16 5.50 -33.50 -6.83
N GLY A 17 6.01 -32.27 -6.91
CA GLY A 17 6.56 -31.69 -8.14
C GLY A 17 5.50 -31.28 -9.17
N VAL A 18 4.24 -31.17 -8.78
CA VAL A 18 3.13 -30.72 -9.64
C VAL A 18 2.96 -29.21 -9.49
N ASP A 19 3.34 -28.46 -10.54
CA ASP A 19 3.09 -27.02 -10.63
C ASP A 19 2.42 -26.67 -11.98
N PRO A 20 1.09 -26.46 -12.01
CA PRO A 20 0.37 -26.17 -13.24
C PRO A 20 0.47 -24.71 -13.69
N ARG A 21 1.22 -23.85 -12.98
CA ARG A 21 1.31 -22.42 -13.30
C ARG A 21 2.08 -22.21 -14.61
N SER A 22 1.44 -21.56 -15.57
CA SER A 22 2.11 -21.16 -16.81
C SER A 22 3.04 -19.96 -16.60
N ILE A 23 4.04 -19.86 -17.46
CA ILE A 23 4.91 -18.68 -17.53
C ILE A 23 4.08 -17.48 -18.00
N ASN A 24 4.17 -16.36 -17.30
CA ASN A 24 3.51 -15.11 -17.67
C ASN A 24 4.56 -14.02 -17.88
N SER A 25 4.80 -13.65 -19.14
CA SER A 25 5.76 -12.61 -19.55
C SER A 25 5.20 -11.18 -19.49
N GLU A 26 3.89 -11.01 -19.31
CA GLU A 26 3.17 -9.73 -19.51
C GLU A 26 2.61 -9.15 -18.21
N ARG A 27 3.18 -9.52 -17.07
CA ARG A 27 2.66 -9.09 -15.76
C ARG A 27 2.80 -7.57 -15.58
N LEU A 28 1.67 -6.86 -15.60
CA LEU A 28 1.60 -5.44 -15.24
C LEU A 28 1.55 -5.22 -13.72
N PRO A 29 2.13 -4.12 -13.21
CA PRO A 29 2.05 -3.76 -11.80
C PRO A 29 0.60 -3.44 -11.40
N LYS A 30 0.16 -4.00 -10.27
CA LYS A 30 -1.21 -3.81 -9.75
C LYS A 30 -1.34 -2.64 -8.77
N SER A 31 -0.21 -2.17 -8.23
CA SER A 31 -0.14 -1.06 -7.29
C SER A 31 1.19 -0.33 -7.45
N VAL A 32 1.18 0.96 -7.12
CA VAL A 32 2.36 1.82 -7.08
C VAL A 32 2.35 2.52 -5.72
N GLY A 33 3.47 2.46 -5.01
CA GLY A 33 3.59 3.04 -3.67
C GLY A 33 4.93 3.74 -3.47
N VAL A 34 4.92 4.75 -2.61
CA VAL A 34 6.12 5.41 -2.09
C VAL A 34 6.00 5.43 -0.57
N GLU A 35 6.99 4.87 0.12
CA GLU A 35 7.08 4.86 1.57
C GLU A 35 8.48 5.28 1.99
N ARG A 36 8.59 5.95 3.15
CA ARG A 36 9.88 6.38 3.68
C ARG A 36 9.93 6.19 5.18
N THR A 37 10.97 5.52 5.66
CA THR A 37 11.28 5.44 7.08
C THR A 37 12.03 6.71 7.49
N VAL A 38 11.49 7.40 8.49
CA VAL A 38 12.11 8.61 9.06
C VAL A 38 13.18 8.25 10.08
N ALA A 39 14.18 9.14 10.24
CA ALA A 39 15.28 8.92 11.19
C ALA A 39 14.87 9.14 12.66
N LYS A 40 13.83 9.93 12.89
CA LYS A 40 13.25 10.20 14.21
C LYS A 40 11.75 9.99 14.12
N ASP A 41 11.19 9.39 15.16
CA ASP A 41 9.74 9.21 15.27
C ASP A 41 9.05 10.58 15.30
N ILE A 42 7.90 10.64 14.66
CA ILE A 42 7.05 11.84 14.60
C ILE A 42 5.84 11.59 15.49
N TYR A 43 5.39 12.59 16.23
CA TYR A 43 4.18 12.44 17.07
C TYR A 43 3.12 13.50 16.78
N GLN A 44 3.46 14.49 15.95
CA GLN A 44 2.60 15.60 15.59
C GLN A 44 2.02 15.39 14.19
N TRP A 45 0.74 15.72 14.06
CA TRP A 45 0.02 15.62 12.79
C TRP A 45 0.67 16.48 11.69
N ASP A 46 1.13 17.67 12.03
CA ASP A 46 1.76 18.59 11.07
C ASP A 46 3.05 18.02 10.47
N ASP A 47 3.82 17.27 11.26
CA ASP A 47 5.05 16.63 10.76
C ASP A 47 4.73 15.44 9.85
N CYS A 48 3.67 14.69 10.16
CA CYS A 48 3.14 13.66 9.27
C CYS A 48 2.69 14.27 7.94
N MET A 49 1.95 15.39 7.98
CA MET A 49 1.49 16.05 6.76
C MET A 49 2.67 16.52 5.90
N LYS A 50 3.71 17.12 6.49
CA LYS A 50 4.93 17.52 5.75
C LYS A 50 5.60 16.34 5.04
N ILE A 51 5.55 15.15 5.60
CA ILE A 51 6.09 13.94 4.96
C ILE A 51 5.21 13.54 3.78
N ILE A 52 3.89 13.49 3.96
CA ILE A 52 2.94 13.19 2.87
C ILE A 52 3.11 14.18 1.72
N GLU A 53 3.27 15.47 2.02
CA GLU A 53 3.51 16.50 1.01
C GLU A 53 4.80 16.30 0.21
N ARG A 54 5.81 15.66 0.80
CA ARG A 54 7.05 15.29 0.12
C ARG A 54 6.93 13.99 -0.68
N LEU A 55 6.10 13.05 -0.21
CA LEU A 55 5.92 11.75 -0.87
C LEU A 55 4.96 11.81 -2.05
N TYR A 56 3.95 12.70 -2.01
CA TYR A 56 2.93 12.81 -3.05
C TYR A 56 3.52 13.11 -4.45
N PRO A 57 4.42 14.10 -4.65
CA PRO A 57 5.00 14.35 -5.96
C PRO A 57 5.82 13.17 -6.50
N GLU A 58 6.47 12.41 -5.60
CA GLU A 58 7.20 11.21 -5.98
C GLU A 58 6.25 10.09 -6.45
N LEU A 59 5.14 9.91 -5.75
CA LEU A 59 4.10 8.96 -6.13
C LEU A 59 3.47 9.34 -7.48
N GLU A 60 3.12 10.61 -7.67
CA GLU A 60 2.56 11.15 -8.91
C GLU A 60 3.54 10.93 -10.07
N THR A 61 4.82 11.24 -9.88
CA THR A 61 5.86 11.02 -10.90
C THR A 61 6.01 9.54 -11.26
N ARG A 62 5.97 8.64 -10.27
CA ARG A 62 6.03 7.18 -10.52
C ARG A 62 4.78 6.67 -11.22
N LEU A 63 3.60 7.18 -10.85
CA LEU A 63 2.33 6.79 -11.47
C LEU A 63 2.25 7.28 -12.92
N ALA A 64 2.64 8.53 -13.19
CA ALA A 64 2.64 9.13 -14.52
C ALA A 64 3.48 8.34 -15.54
N LYS A 65 4.56 7.68 -15.11
CA LYS A 65 5.39 6.81 -15.97
C LYS A 65 4.65 5.58 -16.50
N ILE A 66 3.65 5.10 -15.75
CA ILE A 66 2.89 3.89 -16.09
C ILE A 66 1.52 4.29 -16.69
N LYS A 67 0.89 5.32 -16.12
CA LYS A 67 -0.40 5.86 -16.51
C LYS A 67 -0.38 7.39 -16.47
N PRO A 68 -0.22 8.07 -17.62
CA PRO A 68 -0.20 9.54 -17.69
C PRO A 68 -1.48 10.20 -17.19
N GLU A 69 -2.61 9.51 -17.28
CA GLU A 69 -3.93 10.00 -16.81
C GLU A 69 -4.11 9.91 -15.29
N LEU A 70 -3.14 9.35 -14.55
CA LEU A 70 -3.17 9.16 -13.10
C LEU A 70 -4.42 8.39 -12.60
N SER A 71 -5.02 7.56 -13.48
CA SER A 71 -6.21 6.78 -13.17
C SER A 71 -5.90 5.57 -12.30
N ILE A 72 -6.62 5.48 -11.17
CA ILE A 72 -6.41 4.49 -10.12
C ILE A 72 -7.74 3.87 -9.70
N ALA A 73 -7.70 2.69 -9.08
CA ALA A 73 -8.89 2.06 -8.49
C ALA A 73 -9.09 2.53 -7.04
N SER A 74 -7.99 2.70 -6.32
CA SER A 74 -7.96 3.10 -4.92
C SER A 74 -6.68 3.89 -4.61
N GLN A 75 -6.77 4.72 -3.59
CA GLN A 75 -5.61 5.36 -2.96
C GLN A 75 -5.66 5.12 -1.46
N GLY A 76 -4.49 5.21 -0.81
CA GLY A 76 -4.41 5.00 0.62
C GLY A 76 -3.09 5.47 1.21
N VAL A 77 -3.06 5.51 2.54
CA VAL A 77 -1.87 5.85 3.32
C VAL A 77 -1.55 4.68 4.24
N LYS A 78 -0.27 4.40 4.35
CA LYS A 78 0.29 3.38 5.23
C LYS A 78 1.13 4.05 6.29
N MET A 79 0.85 3.73 7.55
CA MET A 79 1.58 4.20 8.72
C MET A 79 2.19 2.99 9.43
N LYS A 80 3.43 3.14 9.88
CA LYS A 80 4.16 2.15 10.69
C LYS A 80 4.51 2.78 12.02
N PHE A 81 4.05 2.16 13.10
CA PHE A 81 4.32 2.64 14.45
C PHE A 81 5.61 2.02 15.02
N THR A 82 6.06 2.55 16.16
CA THR A 82 7.29 2.13 16.85
C THR A 82 7.25 0.69 17.36
N ASP A 83 6.05 0.14 17.58
CA ASP A 83 5.82 -1.27 17.91
C ASP A 83 5.77 -2.19 16.68
N PHE A 84 6.17 -1.67 15.51
CA PHE A 84 6.13 -2.34 14.21
C PHE A 84 4.73 -2.73 13.72
N GLN A 85 3.66 -2.24 14.37
CA GLN A 85 2.31 -2.38 13.85
C GLN A 85 2.13 -1.50 12.61
N LEU A 86 1.42 -2.05 11.62
CA LEU A 86 1.13 -1.39 10.36
C LEU A 86 -0.37 -1.12 10.28
N THR A 87 -0.73 0.13 10.05
CA THR A 87 -2.10 0.52 9.70
C THR A 87 -2.11 1.03 8.28
N THR A 88 -2.92 0.41 7.44
CA THR A 88 -3.15 0.85 6.06
C THR A 88 -4.61 1.25 5.95
N GLN A 89 -4.85 2.48 5.51
CA GLN A 89 -6.19 2.97 5.21
C GLN A 89 -6.27 3.25 3.72
N GLU A 90 -7.09 2.47 3.04
CA GLU A 90 -7.36 2.57 1.60
C GLU A 90 -8.84 2.81 1.36
N HIS A 91 -9.15 3.49 0.27
CA HIS A 91 -10.51 3.66 -0.21
C HIS A 91 -10.53 3.85 -1.73
N SER A 92 -11.68 3.55 -2.32
CA SER A 92 -11.85 3.63 -3.77
C SER A 92 -11.89 5.08 -4.23
N TYR A 93 -11.00 5.43 -5.16
CA TYR A 93 -10.91 6.77 -5.69
C TYR A 93 -10.37 6.69 -7.13
N PRO A 94 -10.99 7.39 -8.10
CA PRO A 94 -10.73 7.13 -9.52
C PRO A 94 -9.47 7.80 -10.08
N ILE A 95 -8.99 8.89 -9.46
CA ILE A 95 -7.88 9.72 -9.95
C ILE A 95 -7.01 10.13 -8.78
N LEU A 96 -5.68 9.98 -8.85
CA LEU A 96 -4.81 10.37 -7.74
C LEU A 96 -5.07 11.83 -7.30
N SER A 97 -5.39 12.04 -6.02
CA SER A 97 -5.76 13.36 -5.50
C SER A 97 -5.18 13.64 -4.11
N LYS A 98 -4.50 14.79 -3.97
CA LYS A 98 -3.85 15.23 -2.73
C LYS A 98 -4.84 15.64 -1.62
N GLY A 99 -5.98 16.25 -1.97
CA GLY A 99 -6.89 16.91 -1.01
C GLY A 99 -7.61 15.96 -0.03
N ASP A 100 -7.53 14.67 -0.30
CA ASP A 100 -8.27 13.62 0.38
C ASP A 100 -7.49 13.01 1.55
N HIS A 101 -6.17 13.27 1.64
CA HIS A 101 -5.33 12.84 2.77
C HIS A 101 -5.67 13.52 4.11
N SER A 102 -6.52 14.56 4.10
CA SER A 102 -6.94 15.29 5.30
C SER A 102 -7.95 14.55 6.18
N LYS A 103 -8.64 13.51 5.65
CA LYS A 103 -9.65 12.75 6.41
C LYS A 103 -9.10 11.60 7.25
N PHE A 104 -7.78 11.39 7.23
CA PHE A 104 -7.10 10.30 7.90
C PHE A 104 -7.01 10.48 9.43
N GLY A 105 -7.30 11.68 9.96
CA GLY A 105 -7.09 12.03 11.37
C GLY A 105 -8.25 11.80 12.35
N ASN A 106 -9.45 11.34 11.94
CA ASN A 106 -10.63 11.47 12.82
C ASN A 106 -11.59 10.28 12.93
N ARG A 107 -11.13 9.04 12.70
CA ARG A 107 -11.94 7.84 13.02
C ARG A 107 -11.15 6.82 13.84
N GLY A 108 -11.23 6.99 15.17
CA GLY A 108 -11.08 5.91 16.15
C GLY A 108 -9.66 5.40 16.43
N GLY A 109 -9.07 5.89 17.51
CA GLY A 109 -8.24 5.05 18.39
C GLY A 109 -6.77 4.85 18.01
N ARG A 110 -5.99 5.95 17.97
CA ARG A 110 -4.60 6.10 18.47
C ARG A 110 -4.00 7.34 17.80
N SER A 111 -4.11 8.46 18.49
CA SER A 111 -3.57 9.78 18.10
C SER A 111 -2.05 9.84 18.27
N ARG A 112 -1.32 8.93 17.64
CA ARG A 112 0.14 8.98 17.55
C ARG A 112 0.52 8.55 16.14
N CYS A 113 0.99 9.49 15.33
CA CYS A 113 1.80 9.19 14.16
C CYS A 113 3.12 8.55 14.59
#